data_AF-A0A530BVW2-F1
#
_entry.id   AF-A0A530BVW2-F1
#
_cell.length_a   1.000
_cell.length_b   1.000
_cell.length_c   1.000
_cell.angle_alpha   90.00
_cell.angle_beta   90.00
_cell.angle_gamma   90.00
#
_symmetry.space_group_name_H-M   'P 1'
#
loop_
_entity.id
_entity.type
_entity.pdbx_description
1 polymer ?
#
loop_
_entity_poly.entity_id
_entity_poly.type
_entity_poly.pdbx_seq_one_letter_code
_entity_poly.pdbx_strand_id
1 'polypeptide(L)' 'MPFSGKGFEPEEVALLGRVFKRTSAANEDPDEREQRAMLILLLYGAGVTDETKLEQLIRDKNPRHDPQSISSPRDRSR' A
#
# COMPACT_ATOMS: atom_id res chain seq x y z
N MET A 1 -11.45 -7.38 17.12
CA MET A 1 -10.16 -6.93 16.59
C MET A 1 -9.14 -8.04 16.85
N PRO A 2 -8.88 -9.01 15.97
CA PRO A 2 -8.07 -10.13 16.41
C PRO A 2 -6.63 -9.94 15.94
N PHE A 3 -5.92 -9.01 16.58
CA PHE A 3 -4.53 -9.32 16.94
C PHE A 3 -4.69 -10.22 18.16
N SER A 4 -4.45 -11.52 18.01
CA SER A 4 -4.77 -12.57 19.00
C SER A 4 -3.99 -12.46 20.32
N GLY A 5 -3.37 -11.32 20.63
CA GLY A 5 -2.38 -11.17 21.70
C GLY A 5 -1.07 -11.91 21.42
N LYS A 6 -0.99 -12.68 20.33
CA LYS A 6 0.24 -13.22 19.76
C LYS A 6 0.78 -12.18 18.77
N GLY A 7 2.07 -11.87 18.86
CA GLY A 7 2.74 -11.00 17.90
C GLY A 7 2.69 -11.57 16.48
N PHE A 8 3.20 -10.82 15.51
CA PHE A 8 3.28 -11.30 14.13
C PHE A 8 4.23 -12.48 14.01
N GLU A 9 3.80 -13.52 13.30
CA GLU A 9 4.67 -14.62 12.90
C GLU A 9 5.70 -14.12 11.87
N PRO A 10 6.88 -14.74 11.76
CA PRO A 10 7.93 -14.30 10.84
C PRO A 10 7.47 -14.19 9.37
N GLU A 11 6.57 -15.07 8.96
CA GLU A 11 5.98 -15.10 7.62
C GLU A 11 5.07 -13.90 7.37
N GLU A 12 4.31 -13.49 8.39
CA GLU A 12 3.44 -12.31 8.34
C GLU A 12 4.29 -11.05 8.26
N VAL A 13 5.36 -10.95 9.07
CA VAL A 13 6.32 -9.83 8.99
C VAL A 13 6.96 -9.75 7.61
N ALA A 14 7.37 -10.89 7.04
CA ALA A 14 7.96 -10.94 5.70
C ALA A 14 6.98 -10.48 4.61
N LEU A 15 5.71 -10.87 4.69
CA LEU A 15 4.65 -10.43 3.78
C LEU A 15 4.42 -8.92 3.90
N LEU A 16 4.19 -8.42 5.11
CA LEU A 16 3.95 -7.00 5.37
C LEU A 16 5.14 -6.14 4.93
N GLY A 17 6.37 -6.62 5.14
CA GLY A 17 7.60 -5.96 4.68
C GLY A 17 7.69 -5.88 3.14
N ARG A 18 7.28 -6.93 2.41
CA ARG A 18 7.25 -6.90 0.94
C ARG A 18 6.22 -5.90 0.41
N VAL A 19 4.99 -5.92 0.95
CA VAL A 19 3.94 -4.97 0.59
C VAL A 19 4.39 -3.54 0.89
N PHE A 20 4.96 -3.30 2.06
CA PHE A 20 5.49 -1.99 2.45
C PHE A 20 6.58 -1.50 1.49
N LYS A 21 7.50 -2.37 1.07
CA LYS A 21 8.54 -1.99 0.10
C LYS A 21 7.97 -1.68 -1.28
N ARG A 22 7.03 -2.49 -1.77
CA ARG A 22 6.46 -2.37 -3.14
C ARG A 22 5.47 -1.23 -3.31
N THR A 23 4.86 -0.77 -2.22
CA THR A 23 3.90 0.35 -2.22
C THR A 23 4.55 1.69 -1.90
N SER A 24 5.86 1.73 -1.61
CA SER A 24 6.60 2.97 -1.37
C SER A 24 6.56 3.89 -2.59
N ALA A 25 6.45 5.20 -2.39
CA ALA A 25 6.66 6.21 -3.43
C ALA A 25 8.12 6.71 -3.41
N ALA A 26 8.61 7.20 -4.56
CA ALA A 26 10.00 7.64 -4.71
C ALA A 26 10.36 8.88 -3.85
N ASN A 27 9.37 9.74 -3.57
CA ASN A 27 9.53 10.97 -2.80
C ASN A 27 8.55 11.00 -1.61
N GLU A 28 8.27 9.85 -1.01
CA GLU A 28 7.36 9.74 0.12
C GLU A 28 7.92 10.47 1.34
N ASP A 29 7.12 11.36 1.91
CA ASP A 29 7.44 12.03 3.18
C ASP A 29 7.27 11.07 4.38
N PRO A 30 7.99 11.25 5.51
CA PRO A 30 7.83 10.39 6.68
C PRO A 30 6.38 10.22 7.17
N ASP A 31 5.56 11.28 7.09
CA ASP A 31 4.15 11.20 7.52
C ASP A 31 3.32 10.33 6.58
N GLU A 32 3.54 10.44 5.27
CA GLU A 32 2.90 9.60 4.25
C GLU A 32 3.31 8.14 4.42
N ARG A 33 4.60 7.92 4.72
CA ARG A 33 5.16 6.60 5.00
C ARG A 33 4.52 5.94 6.21
N GLU A 34 4.33 6.70 7.28
CA GLU A 34 3.67 6.22 8.50
C GLU A 34 2.19 5.90 8.24
N GLN A 35 1.47 6.80 7.56
CA GLN A 35 0.07 6.55 7.17
C GLN A 35 -0.09 5.28 6.34
N ARG A 36 0.83 5.04 5.39
CA ARG A 36 0.83 3.83 4.57
C ARG A 36 1.12 2.59 5.41
N ALA A 37 2.09 2.65 6.33
CA ALA A 37 2.36 1.55 7.26
C ALA A 37 1.12 1.20 8.09
N MET A 38 0.45 2.21 8.66
CA MET A 38 -0.79 2.00 9.40
C MET A 38 -1.89 1.39 8.54
N LEU A 39 -2.05 1.86 7.30
CA LEU A 39 -3.06 1.33 6.39
C LEU A 39 -2.82 -0.15 6.05
N ILE A 40 -1.56 -0.53 5.80
CA ILE A 40 -1.16 -1.93 5.59
C ILE A 40 -1.58 -2.79 6.79
N LEU A 41 -1.24 -2.35 8.02
CA LEU A 41 -1.56 -3.07 9.24
C LEU A 41 -3.07 -3.17 9.49
N LEU A 42 -3.82 -2.10 9.19
CA LEU A 42 -5.27 -2.07 9.33
C LEU A 42 -5.95 -3.06 8.37
N LEU A 43 -5.55 -3.06 7.10
CA LEU A 43 -6.11 -3.97 6.09
C LEU A 43 -5.78 -5.43 6.42
N TYR A 44 -4.55 -5.69 6.86
CA TYR A 44 -4.14 -7.01 7.29
C TYR A 44 -4.93 -7.48 8.52
N GLY A 45 -5.07 -6.63 9.53
CA GLY A 45 -5.88 -6.91 10.74
C GLY A 45 -7.38 -7.06 10.45
N ALA A 46 -7.87 -6.55 9.32
CA ALA A 46 -9.21 -6.79 8.80
C ALA A 46 -9.35 -8.12 8.03
N GLY A 47 -8.29 -8.92 7.96
CA GLY A 47 -8.26 -10.24 7.32
C GLY A 47 -7.83 -10.23 5.85
N VAL A 48 -7.29 -9.11 5.33
CA VAL A 48 -6.71 -9.09 3.98
C VAL A 48 -5.28 -9.65 4.05
N THR A 49 -5.13 -10.94 3.80
CA THR A 49 -3.85 -11.65 3.86
C THR A 49 -3.20 -11.89 2.50
N ASP A 50 -3.93 -11.65 1.41
CA ASP A 50 -3.38 -11.74 0.06
C ASP A 50 -2.50 -10.52 -0.26
N GLU A 51 -1.24 -10.80 -0.60
CA GLU A 51 -0.21 -9.78 -0.86
C GLU A 51 -0.61 -8.86 -2.03
N THR A 52 -1.13 -9.43 -3.12
CA THR A 52 -1.52 -8.67 -4.32
C THR A 52 -2.71 -7.77 -4.02
N LYS A 53 -3.70 -8.28 -3.28
CA LYS A 53 -4.89 -7.53 -2.88
C LYS A 53 -4.56 -6.39 -1.94
N LEU A 54 -3.62 -6.59 -1.01
CA LEU A 54 -3.12 -5.50 -0.16
C LEU A 54 -2.49 -4.39 -1.00
N GLU A 55 -1.59 -4.74 -1.92
CA GLU A 55 -0.93 -3.77 -2.79
C GLU A 55 -1.93 -2.95 -3.61
N GLN A 56 -2.96 -3.60 -4.18
CA GLN A 56 -4.02 -2.93 -4.94
C GLN A 56 -4.82 -1.96 -4.07
N LEU A 57 -5.30 -2.40 -2.91
CA LEU A 57 -6.10 -1.56 -2.01
C LEU A 57 -5.34 -0.33 -1.49
N ILE A 58 -4.02 -0.44 -1.31
CA ILE A 58 -3.17 0.67 -0.89
C ILE A 58 -3.03 1.69 -2.02
N ARG A 59 -2.82 1.23 -3.26
CA ARG A 59 -2.73 2.11 -4.43
C ARG A 59 -4.04 2.84 -4.70
N ASP A 60 -5.17 2.12 -4.63
CA ASP A 60 -6.50 2.71 -4.84
C ASP A 60 -6.82 3.78 -3.80
N LYS A 61 -6.41 3.57 -2.54
CA LYS A 61 -6.59 4.54 -1.45
C LYS A 61 -5.58 5.69 -1.48
N ASN A 62 -4.51 5.57 -2.24
CA ASN A 62 -3.50 6.60 -2.41
C ASN A 62 -3.36 6.98 -3.90
N PRO A 63 -4.30 7.77 -4.45
CA PRO A 63 -4.38 8.07 -5.89
C PRO A 63 -3.19 8.87 -6.44
N ARG A 64 -2.25 9.31 -5.59
CA ARG A 64 -0.97 9.89 -6.02
C ARG A 64 -0.04 8.85 -6.66
N HIS A 65 -0.36 7.55 -6.53
CA HIS A 65 0.47 6.41 -6.95
C HIS A 65 -0.03 5.74 -8.24
N ASP A 66 -0.56 6.54 -9.16
CA ASP A 66 -0.87 6.05 -10.51
C ASP A 66 0.23 6.51 -11.49
N PRO A 67 1.28 5.68 -11.75
CA PRO A 67 2.29 6.00 -12.74
C PRO A 67 1.72 6.12 -14.17
N GLN A 68 0.45 5.73 -14.41
CA GLN A 68 -0.21 5.90 -15.72
C GLN A 68 -0.94 7.25 -15.90
N SER A 69 -1.03 8.11 -14.89
CA SER A 69 -1.69 9.42 -15.05
C SER A 69 -0.88 10.46 -15.85
N ILE A 70 0.37 10.16 -16.23
CA ILE A 70 1.24 11.07 -17.01
C ILE A 70 1.22 10.82 -18.53
N SER A 71 0.39 9.88 -19.03
CA SER A 71 0.26 9.64 -20.48
C SER A 71 -1.18 9.75 -20.99
N SER A 72 -1.66 10.98 -21.07
CA SER A 72 -2.64 11.36 -22.11
C SER A 72 -2.15 12.61 -22.83
N PRO A 73 -1.39 12.47 -23.93
CA PRO A 73 -1.26 13.53 -24.90
C PRO A 73 -2.54 13.49 -25.75
N ARG A 74 -3.60 14.15 -25.30
CA ARG A 74 -4.68 14.54 -26.23
C ARG A 74 -4.39 15.94 -26.75
N ASP A 75 -3.53 15.91 -27.76
CA ASP A 75 -3.66 16.72 -28.96
C ASP A 75 -5.15 17.03 -29.24
N ARG A 76 -5.52 18.29 -29.04
CA ARG A 76 -6.60 18.91 -29.79
C ARG A 76 -6.15 20.30 -30.18
N SER A 77 -5.36 20.31 -31.24
CA SER A 77 -5.44 21.31 -32.29
C SER A 77 -6.88 21.82 -32.47
N ARG A 78 -7.11 23.11 -32.17
CA ARG A 78 -8.16 23.94 -32.79
C ARG A 78 -7.80 25.41 -32.68
#